data_AF-A0A132T3D1-F1
#
_entry.id   AF-A0A132T3D1-F1
#
_cell.length_a   1.000
_cell.length_b   1.000
_cell.length_c   1.000
_cell.angle_alpha   90.00
_cell.angle_beta   90.00
_cell.angle_gamma   90.00
#
_symmetry.space_group_name_H-M   'P 1'
#
loop_
_entity.id
_entity.type
_entity.pdbx_description
1 polymer ?
#
loop_
_entity_poly.entity_id
_entity_poly.type
_entity_poly.pdbx_seq_one_letter_code
_entity_poly.pdbx_strand_id
1 'polypeptide(L)' 'MRIVIVVVGVLVALAGLLFALQGFGAVAGSPMTGTTTWSVLGPIIAIVGVLVAVVGWRSGRRR' A
#
# COMPACT_ATOMS: atom_id res chain seq x y z
N MET A 1 8.38 15.46 10.80
CA MET A 1 7.69 14.19 11.14
C MET A 1 6.42 13.95 10.32
N ARG A 2 5.51 14.93 10.19
CA ARG A 2 4.22 14.70 9.51
C ARG A 2 4.33 14.33 8.02
N ILE A 3 5.18 15.03 7.27
CA ILE A 3 5.44 14.74 5.84
C ILE A 3 5.99 13.32 5.68
N VAL A 4 6.88 12.91 6.60
CA VAL A 4 7.44 11.55 6.61
C VAL A 4 6.34 10.50 6.76
N ILE A 5 5.37 10.70 7.65
CA ILE A 5 4.24 9.76 7.83
C ILE A 5 3.39 9.66 6.56
N VAL A 6 3.12 10.79 5.91
CA VAL A 6 2.35 10.81 4.65
C VAL A 6 3.12 10.08 3.54
N VAL A 7 4.41 10.38 3.37
CA VAL A 7 5.27 9.74 2.37
C VAL A 7 5.35 8.23 2.61
N VAL A 8 5.58 7.80 3.86
CA VAL A 8 5.60 6.38 4.23
C VAL A 8 4.26 5.72 3.91
N GLY A 9 3.13 6.33 4.26
CA GLY A 9 1.80 5.79 3.94
C GLY A 9 1.60 5.63 2.43
N VAL A 10 2.00 6.63 1.64
CA VAL A 10 1.92 6.56 0.16
C VAL A 10 2.80 5.43 -0.39
N LEU A 11 4.04 5.30 0.07
CA LEU A 11 4.94 4.23 -0.36
C LEU A 11 4.39 2.85 -0.04
N VAL A 12 3.85 2.67 1.18
CA VAL A 12 3.20 1.42 1.59
C VAL A 12 1.96 1.14 0.73
N ALA A 13 1.17 2.16 0.41
CA ALA A 13 -0.02 2.01 -0.43
C ALA A 13 0.35 1.53 -1.85
N LEU A 14 1.38 2.15 -2.44
CA LEU A 14 1.88 1.78 -3.76
C LEU A 14 2.50 0.38 -3.77
N ALA A 15 3.26 0.02 -2.73
CA ALA A 15 3.80 -1.33 -2.59
C ALA A 15 2.70 -2.38 -2.47
N GLY A 16 1.67 -2.13 -1.65
CA GLY A 16 0.50 -3.01 -1.54
C GLY A 16 -0.25 -3.16 -2.86
N LEU A 17 -0.43 -2.07 -3.60
CA LEU A 17 -1.05 -2.13 -4.93
C LEU A 17 -0.22 -2.97 -5.91
N LEU A 18 1.10 -2.81 -5.93
CA LEU A 18 1.98 -3.61 -6.77
C LEU A 18 1.91 -5.09 -6.41
N PHE A 19 1.89 -5.42 -5.12
CA PHE A 19 1.72 -6.81 -4.66
C PHE A 19 0.35 -7.37 -5.01
N ALA A 20 -0.71 -6.57 -4.96
CA ALA A 20 -2.05 -6.97 -5.39
C ALA A 20 -2.04 -7.32 -6.88
N LEU A 21 -1.48 -6.44 -7.70
CA LEU A 21 -1.35 -6.65 -9.14
C LEU A 21 -0.49 -7.86 -9.48
N GLN A 22 0.56 -8.14 -8.70
CA GLN A 22 1.33 -9.39 -8.81
C GLN A 22 0.45 -10.60 -8.45
N GLY A 23 -0.24 -10.57 -7.31
CA GLY A 23 -1.16 -11.63 -6.89
C GLY A 23 -2.20 -11.97 -7.95
N PHE A 24 -2.81 -10.96 -8.56
CA PHE A 24 -3.80 -11.12 -9.64
C PHE A 24 -3.21 -11.53 -10.99
N GLY A 25 -1.88 -11.61 -11.12
CA GLY A 25 -1.21 -11.98 -12.36
C GLY A 25 -1.05 -10.84 -13.37
N ALA A 26 -1.43 -9.61 -13.03
CA ALA A 26 -1.27 -8.43 -13.87
C ALA A 26 0.20 -7.98 -13.98
N VAL A 27 1.03 -8.31 -12.97
CA VAL A 27 2.47 -8.09 -12.98
C VAL A 27 3.18 -9.44 -12.84
N ALA A 28 3.90 -9.82 -13.89
CA ALA A 28 4.63 -11.07 -14.01
C ALA A 28 6.15 -10.90 -13.76
N GLY A 29 6.86 -12.01 -13.59
CA GLY A 29 8.32 -12.03 -13.42
C GLY A 29 8.80 -12.18 -11.97
N SER A 30 7.91 -12.51 -11.03
CA SER A 30 8.29 -12.85 -9.66
C SER A 30 7.58 -14.13 -9.18
N PRO A 31 8.10 -14.79 -8.12
CA PRO A 31 7.42 -15.92 -7.47
C PRO A 31 6.05 -15.57 -6.85
N MET A 32 5.71 -14.29 -6.80
CA MET A 32 4.50 -13.76 -6.18
C MET A 32 3.31 -13.74 -7.16
N THR A 33 3.60 -13.86 -8.46
CA THR A 33 2.62 -13.74 -9.54
C THR A 33 1.58 -14.86 -9.50
N GLY A 34 0.29 -14.50 -9.56
CA GLY A 34 -0.81 -15.47 -9.72
C GLY A 34 -1.14 -16.28 -8.45
N THR A 35 -0.71 -15.82 -7.28
CA THR A 35 -0.96 -16.50 -6.00
C THR A 35 -2.09 -15.84 -5.20
N THR A 36 -2.87 -16.66 -4.49
CA THR A 36 -3.94 -16.19 -3.60
C THR A 36 -3.41 -15.36 -2.44
N THR A 37 -2.21 -15.68 -1.94
CA THR A 37 -1.54 -14.96 -0.86
C THR A 37 -1.38 -13.47 -1.18
N TRP A 38 -0.79 -13.13 -2.31
CA TRP A 38 -0.53 -11.73 -2.67
C TRP A 38 -1.79 -11.02 -3.21
N SER A 39 -2.74 -11.78 -3.76
CA SER A 39 -4.06 -11.26 -4.15
C SER A 39 -4.87 -10.75 -2.95
N VAL A 40 -4.65 -11.31 -1.75
CA VAL A 40 -5.31 -10.90 -0.51
C VAL A 40 -4.45 -9.91 0.28
N LEU A 41 -3.16 -10.19 0.44
CA LEU A 41 -2.27 -9.33 1.22
C LEU A 41 -2.01 -7.99 0.54
N GLY A 42 -1.88 -7.95 -0.79
CA GLY A 42 -1.65 -6.72 -1.53
C GLY A 42 -2.72 -5.65 -1.26
N PRO A 43 -4.02 -5.95 -1.45
CA PRO A 43 -5.09 -5.02 -1.11
C PRO A 43 -5.10 -4.59 0.36
N ILE A 44 -4.83 -5.51 1.30
CA ILE A 44 -4.74 -5.18 2.73
C ILE A 44 -3.63 -4.16 2.99
N ILE A 45 -2.43 -4.41 2.46
CA ILE A 45 -1.28 -3.51 2.59
C ILE A 45 -1.60 -2.15 1.94
N ALA A 46 -2.25 -2.15 0.77
CA ALA A 46 -2.65 -0.94 0.07
C ALA A 46 -3.58 -0.08 0.93
N ILE A 47 -4.61 -0.69 1.52
CA ILE A 47 -5.57 -0.03 2.42
C ILE A 47 -4.86 0.54 3.66
N VAL A 48 -3.98 -0.23 4.28
CA VAL A 48 -3.21 0.24 5.45
C VAL A 48 -2.34 1.44 5.11
N GLY A 49 -1.64 1.41 3.97
CA GLY A 49 -0.84 2.54 3.50
C GLY A 49 -1.68 3.80 3.28
N VAL A 50 -2.84 3.67 2.65
CA VAL A 50 -3.79 4.77 2.46
C VAL A 50 -4.26 5.33 3.80
N LEU A 51 -4.63 4.47 4.76
CA LEU A 51 -5.04 4.90 6.10
C LEU A 51 -3.95 5.70 6.80
N VAL A 52 -2.70 5.22 6.76
CA VAL A 52 -1.54 5.93 7.34
C VAL A 52 -1.34 7.29 6.68
N ALA A 53 -1.41 7.37 5.35
CA ALA A 53 -1.27 8.62 4.61
C ALA A 53 -2.38 9.63 4.97
N VAL A 54 -3.63 9.17 5.03
CA VAL A 54 -4.80 10.00 5.36
C VAL A 54 -4.74 10.50 6.81
N VAL A 55 -4.39 9.64 7.75
CA VAL A 55 -4.25 10.03 9.17
C VAL A 55 -3.10 11.03 9.34
N GLY A 56 -1.94 10.78 8.71
CA GLY A 56 -0.82 11.70 8.72
C GLY A 56 -1.17 13.08 8.16
N TRP A 57 -1.99 13.12 7.10
CA TRP A 57 -2.45 14.38 6.50
C TRP A 57 -3.46 15.11 7.40
N ARG A 58 -4.46 14.39 7.95
CA ARG A 58 -5.52 14.96 8.80
C ARG A 58 -4.99 15.50 10.13
N SER A 59 -4.05 14.80 10.78
CA SER A 59 -3.37 15.27 11.99
C SER A 59 -2.59 16.55 11.76
N GLY A 60 -2.35 16.91 10.49
CA GLY A 60 -1.67 18.12 10.09
C GLY A 60 -2.49 19.37 9.93
N ARG A 61 -3.80 19.23 9.79
CA ARG A 61 -4.74 20.36 9.67
C ARG A 61 -5.28 20.82 11.02
N ARG A 62 -5.03 20.06 12.10
CA ARG A 62 -5.54 20.35 13.46
C ARG A 62 -4.57 21.15 14.34
N ARG A 63 -3.38 21.49 13.84
CA ARG A 63 -2.42 22.41 14.46
C ARG A 63 -2.19 23.56 13.50
#